data_AF-A0A3C0YA04-F1
#
_entry.id   AF-A0A3C0YA04-F1
#
_cell.length_a   1.000
_cell.length_b   1.000
_cell.length_c   1.000
_cell.angle_alpha   90.00
_cell.angle_beta   90.00
_cell.angle_gamma   90.00
#
_symmetry.space_group_name_H-M   'P 1'
#
loop_
_entity.id
_entity.type
_entity.pdbx_description
1 polymer ?
#
loop_
_entity_poly.entity_id
_entity_poly.type
_entity_poly.pdbx_seq_one_letter_code
_entity_poly.pdbx_strand_id
1 'polypeptide(L)'
;TPTLRALWEKELGEMRVRIKAMRQKLVDGLKAAGVKEDMSFITTQIGMFSYSGLTKDQMVRLRNEFGVYGTDTGRMCVAALNSKNIDHVCASIAKVM
;
A
#
# COMPACT_ATOMS: atom_id res chain seq x y z
N THR A 1 -28.90 -0.28 18.79
CA THR A 1 -29.10 -1.67 19.26
C THR A 1 -27.76 -2.37 19.38
N PRO A 2 -27.54 -3.20 20.42
CA PRO A 2 -26.26 -3.89 20.65
C PRO A 2 -25.77 -4.74 19.46
N THR A 3 -26.69 -5.30 18.67
CA THR A 3 -26.40 -6.14 17.50
C THR A 3 -25.75 -5.37 16.35
N LEU A 4 -26.21 -4.16 16.05
CA LEU A 4 -25.61 -3.32 14.98
C LEU A 4 -24.19 -2.89 15.34
N ARG A 5 -23.94 -2.61 16.62
CA ARG A 5 -22.59 -2.28 17.09
C ARG A 5 -21.64 -3.47 16.92
N ALA A 6 -22.07 -4.67 17.31
CA ALA A 6 -21.25 -5.87 17.17
C ALA A 6 -20.93 -6.19 15.70
N LEU A 7 -21.89 -6.00 14.79
CA LEU A 7 -21.66 -6.14 13.34
C LEU A 7 -20.62 -5.14 12.84
N TRP A 8 -20.78 -3.86 13.20
CA TRP A 8 -19.83 -2.82 12.82
C TRP A 8 -18.40 -3.08 13.35
N GLU A 9 -18.26 -3.49 14.62
CA GLU A 9 -16.96 -3.83 15.22
C GLU A 9 -16.30 -5.01 14.49
N LYS A 10 -17.09 -6.00 14.07
CA LYS A 10 -16.62 -7.12 13.26
C LYS A 10 -16.11 -6.67 11.89
N GLU A 11 -16.91 -5.93 11.13
CA GLU A 11 -16.54 -5.44 9.79
C GLU A 11 -15.33 -4.53 9.83
N LEU A 12 -15.26 -3.62 10.82
CA LEU A 12 -14.10 -2.76 11.05
C LEU A 12 -12.84 -3.59 11.37
N GLY A 13 -12.99 -4.65 12.16
CA GLY A 13 -11.92 -5.61 12.45
C GLY A 13 -11.39 -6.29 11.19
N GLU A 14 -12.28 -6.74 10.32
CA GLU A 14 -11.94 -7.36 9.03
C GLU A 14 -11.18 -6.38 8.12
N MET A 15 -11.64 -5.13 8.01
CA MET A 15 -10.94 -4.07 7.27
C MET A 15 -9.52 -3.82 7.79
N ARG A 16 -9.36 -3.77 9.12
CA ARG A 16 -8.06 -3.59 9.78
C ARG A 16 -7.12 -4.76 9.47
N VAL A 17 -7.60 -5.99 9.57
CA VAL A 17 -6.81 -7.20 9.26
C VAL A 17 -6.37 -7.19 7.80
N ARG A 18 -7.27 -6.86 6.87
CA ARG A 18 -6.96 -6.76 5.44
C ARG A 18 -5.88 -5.72 5.16
N ILE A 19 -5.96 -4.53 5.76
CA ILE A 19 -4.94 -3.48 5.58
C ILE A 19 -3.58 -3.97 6.09
N LYS A 20 -3.52 -4.62 7.25
CA LYS A 20 -2.27 -5.20 7.77
C LYS A 20 -1.69 -6.24 6.83
N ALA A 21 -2.53 -7.11 6.27
CA ALA A 21 -2.10 -8.11 5.28
C ALA A 21 -1.56 -7.45 3.99
N MET A 22 -2.19 -6.37 3.51
CA MET A 22 -1.70 -5.63 2.33
C MET A 22 -0.36 -4.95 2.59
N ARG A 23 -0.11 -4.45 3.81
CA ARG A 23 1.21 -3.90 4.17
C ARG A 23 2.32 -4.94 4.02
N GLN A 24 2.09 -6.14 4.56
CA GLN A 24 3.06 -7.24 4.45
C GLN A 24 3.28 -7.63 2.98
N LYS A 25 2.21 -7.86 2.23
CA LYS A 25 2.31 -8.22 0.80
C LYS A 25 3.00 -7.15 -0.04
N LEU A 26 2.84 -5.87 0.30
CA LEU A 26 3.53 -4.80 -0.39
C LEU A 26 5.04 -4.89 -0.17
N VAL A 27 5.49 -5.06 1.07
CA VAL A 27 6.93 -5.21 1.38
C VAL A 27 7.51 -6.46 0.71
N ASP A 28 6.82 -7.59 0.81
CA ASP A 28 7.26 -8.85 0.21
C ASP A 28 7.33 -8.74 -1.32
N GLY A 29 6.31 -8.12 -1.92
CA GLY A 29 6.23 -7.90 -3.36
C GLY A 29 7.28 -6.94 -3.89
N LEU A 30 7.59 -5.86 -3.17
CA LEU A 30 8.68 -4.93 -3.52
C LEU A 30 10.03 -5.63 -3.50
N LYS A 31 10.29 -6.43 -2.47
CA LYS A 31 11.51 -7.24 -2.37
C LYS A 31 11.60 -8.25 -3.52
N ALA A 32 10.50 -8.94 -3.84
CA ALA A 32 10.44 -9.88 -4.95
C ALA A 32 10.62 -9.20 -6.31
N ALA A 33 10.18 -7.94 -6.46
CA ALA A 33 10.37 -7.14 -7.66
C ALA A 33 11.80 -6.55 -7.81
N GLY A 34 12.68 -6.78 -6.83
CA GLY A 34 14.09 -6.39 -6.89
C GLY A 34 14.43 -5.04 -6.25
N VAL A 35 13.50 -4.42 -5.51
CA VAL A 35 13.79 -3.22 -4.70
C VAL A 35 14.82 -3.57 -3.63
N LYS A 36 15.90 -2.79 -3.56
CA LYS A 36 17.05 -3.06 -2.65
C LYS A 36 16.94 -2.31 -1.34
N GLU A 37 16.25 -1.18 -1.35
CA GLU A 37 16.00 -0.34 -0.18
C GLU A 37 15.14 -1.08 0.84
N ASP A 38 15.41 -0.84 2.12
CA ASP A 38 14.58 -1.41 3.18
C ASP A 38 13.23 -0.68 3.26
N MET A 39 12.17 -1.41 2.91
CA MET A 39 10.78 -0.94 2.95
C MET A 39 10.03 -1.47 4.19
N SER A 40 10.72 -2.07 5.16
CA SER A 40 10.12 -2.68 6.34
C SER A 40 9.23 -1.71 7.14
N PHE A 41 9.54 -0.42 7.12
CA PHE A 41 8.74 0.64 7.77
C PHE A 41 7.26 0.65 7.33
N ILE A 42 6.93 0.16 6.12
CA ILE A 42 5.54 0.08 5.65
C ILE A 42 4.71 -0.83 6.56
N THR A 43 5.31 -1.86 7.16
CA THR A 43 4.61 -2.78 8.06
C THR A 43 4.43 -2.23 9.48
N THR A 44 5.27 -1.27 9.90
CA THR A 44 5.22 -0.66 11.24
C THR A 44 4.29 0.55 11.28
N GLN A 45 4.06 1.21 10.15
CA GLN A 45 3.12 2.33 10.05
C GLN A 45 1.66 1.90 10.27
N ILE A 46 0.87 2.79 10.89
CA ILE A 46 -0.52 2.53 11.31
C ILE A 46 -1.50 3.31 10.44
N GLY A 47 -2.68 2.72 10.22
CA GLY A 47 -3.79 3.36 9.50
C GLY A 47 -3.84 2.99 8.02
N MET A 48 -4.57 3.78 7.23
CA MET A 48 -4.82 3.49 5.81
C MET A 48 -3.68 3.92 4.89
N PHE A 49 -2.80 4.81 5.34
CA PHE A 49 -1.80 5.45 4.51
C PHE A 49 -0.39 5.01 4.87
N SER A 50 0.50 5.08 3.89
CA SER A 50 1.94 4.93 4.08
C SER A 50 2.65 6.03 3.33
N TYR A 51 3.70 6.61 3.91
CA TYR A 51 4.67 7.38 3.12
C TYR A 51 5.65 6.40 2.53
N SER A 52 5.75 6.33 1.20
CA SER A 52 6.57 5.35 0.47
C SER A 52 8.06 5.68 0.46
N GLY A 53 8.42 6.93 0.75
CA GLY A 53 9.79 7.44 0.53
C GLY A 53 10.08 7.80 -0.93
N LEU A 54 9.14 7.59 -1.85
CA LEU A 54 9.29 7.99 -3.25
C LEU A 54 9.29 9.50 -3.39
N THR A 55 10.17 10.01 -4.26
CA THR A 55 10.23 11.43 -4.60
C THR A 55 9.05 11.84 -5.48
N LYS A 56 8.82 13.15 -5.59
CA LYS A 56 7.79 13.70 -6.49
C LYS A 56 7.95 13.18 -7.93
N ASP A 57 9.18 13.17 -8.45
CA ASP A 57 9.44 12.73 -9.82
C ASP A 57 9.12 11.24 -10.01
N GLN A 58 9.44 10.40 -9.03
CA GLN A 58 9.07 8.98 -9.05
C GLN A 58 7.55 8.79 -9.00
N MET A 59 6.83 9.58 -8.19
CA MET A 59 5.36 9.56 -8.14
C MET A 59 4.73 10.01 -9.46
N VAL A 60 5.31 11.01 -10.12
CA VAL A 60 4.85 11.46 -11.45
C VAL A 60 5.11 10.40 -12.51
N ARG A 61 6.26 9.72 -12.47
CA ARG A 61 6.55 8.59 -13.37
C ARG A 61 5.57 7.44 -13.15
N LEU A 62 5.28 7.04 -11.91
CA LEU A 62 4.25 6.03 -11.61
C LEU A 62 2.89 6.35 -12.24
N ARG A 63 2.48 7.62 -12.14
CA ARG A 63 1.23 8.11 -12.72
C ARG A 63 1.23 7.98 -14.24
N ASN A 64 2.27 8.50 -14.89
CA ASN A 64 2.29 8.69 -16.34
C ASN A 64 2.65 7.40 -17.10
N GLU A 65 3.56 6.58 -16.56
CA GLU A 65 4.07 5.38 -17.23
C GLU A 65 3.25 4.13 -16.89
N PHE A 66 2.68 4.05 -15.68
CA PHE A 66 2.09 2.82 -15.16
C PHE A 66 0.63 2.95 -14.70
N GLY A 67 0.06 4.16 -14.73
CA GLY A 67 -1.30 4.41 -14.25
C GLY A 67 -1.48 4.18 -12.75
N VAL A 68 -0.40 4.30 -11.96
CA VAL A 68 -0.44 4.14 -10.50
C VAL A 68 -0.46 5.53 -9.85
N TYR A 69 -1.58 5.87 -9.21
CA TYR A 69 -1.82 7.21 -8.66
C TYR A 69 -1.59 7.26 -7.14
N GLY A 70 -0.83 8.26 -6.70
CA GLY A 70 -0.68 8.66 -5.31
C GLY A 70 -0.45 10.17 -5.21
N THR A 71 -0.20 10.67 -4.00
CA THR A 71 0.13 12.10 -3.85
C THR A 71 1.57 12.38 -4.28
N ASP A 72 1.84 13.59 -4.76
CA ASP A 72 3.18 14.04 -5.13
C ASP A 72 4.18 14.00 -3.94
N THR A 73 3.68 13.93 -2.70
CA THR A 73 4.46 13.79 -1.47
C THR A 73 4.84 12.33 -1.13
N GLY A 74 4.53 11.37 -2.00
CA GLY A 74 4.81 9.95 -1.76
C GLY A 74 3.82 9.27 -0.80
N ARG A 75 2.68 9.90 -0.48
CA ARG A 75 1.65 9.28 0.37
C ARG A 75 0.79 8.34 -0.47
N MET A 76 0.79 7.05 -0.10
CA MET A 76 0.02 5.99 -0.76
C MET A 76 -1.12 5.49 0.15
N CYS A 77 -2.26 5.15 -0.45
CA CYS A 77 -3.39 4.52 0.25
C CYS A 77 -3.25 2.99 0.21
N VAL A 78 -2.79 2.38 1.29
CA VAL A 78 -2.64 0.91 1.40
C VAL A 78 -4.00 0.21 1.32
N ALA A 79 -5.07 0.86 1.79
CA ALA A 79 -6.42 0.31 1.71
C ALA A 79 -6.96 0.16 0.27
N ALA A 80 -6.36 0.85 -0.71
CA ALA A 80 -6.69 0.71 -2.13
C ALA A 80 -5.99 -0.50 -2.79
N LEU A 81 -5.00 -1.09 -2.12
CA LEU A 81 -4.34 -2.31 -2.58
C LEU A 81 -5.22 -3.52 -2.32
N ASN A 82 -5.14 -4.48 -3.23
CA ASN A 82 -5.85 -5.75 -3.17
C ASN A 82 -5.11 -6.81 -4.00
N SER A 83 -5.56 -8.06 -3.92
CA SER A 83 -4.94 -9.18 -4.63
C SER A 83 -4.92 -9.05 -6.15
N LYS A 84 -5.71 -8.15 -6.75
CA LYS A 84 -5.77 -7.97 -8.20
C LYS A 84 -4.80 -6.91 -8.72
N ASN A 85 -4.27 -6.03 -7.86
CA ASN A 85 -3.43 -4.91 -8.28
C ASN A 85 -2.06 -4.85 -7.62
N ILE A 86 -1.84 -5.57 -6.51
CA ILE A 86 -0.63 -5.42 -5.72
C ILE A 86 0.64 -5.79 -6.50
N ASP A 87 0.59 -6.82 -7.34
CA ASP A 87 1.73 -7.26 -8.14
C ASP A 87 2.13 -6.20 -9.18
N HIS A 88 1.14 -5.61 -9.87
CA HIS A 88 1.36 -4.50 -10.80
C HIS A 88 1.96 -3.28 -10.09
N VAL A 89 1.45 -2.93 -8.91
CA VAL A 89 1.95 -1.80 -8.12
C VAL A 89 3.40 -2.04 -7.70
N CYS A 90 3.73 -3.22 -7.17
CA CYS A 90 5.11 -3.56 -6.77
C CYS A 90 6.07 -3.51 -7.97
N ALA A 91 5.68 -4.10 -9.11
CA ALA A 91 6.49 -4.07 -10.32
C ALA A 91 6.68 -2.64 -10.84
N SER A 92 5.65 -1.80 -10.78
CA SER A 92 5.72 -0.39 -11.22
C SER A 92 6.63 0.44 -10.31
N ILE A 93 6.53 0.26 -8.99
CA ILE A 93 7.42 0.92 -8.03
C ILE A 93 8.88 0.55 -8.30
N ALA A 94 9.17 -0.73 -8.51
CA ALA A 94 10.53 -1.19 -8.82
C ALA A 94 11.12 -0.61 -10.12
N LYS A 95 10.30 -0.11 -11.05
CA LYS A 95 10.76 0.53 -12.30
C LYS A 95 11.05 2.02 -12.18
N VAL A 96 10.53 2.68 -11.13
CA VAL A 96 10.75 4.11 -10.89
C VAL A 96 11.75 4.35 -9.76
N MET A 97 12.02 3.34 -8.94
CA MET A 97 13.08 3.34 -7.94
C MET A 97 14.47 3.26 -8.55
#